data_AF-A0AAJ3PVE9-F1
#
_entry.id   AF-A0AAJ3PVE9-F1
#
_cell.length_a   1.000
_cell.length_b   1.000
_cell.length_c   1.000
_cell.angle_alpha   90.00
_cell.angle_beta   90.00
_cell.angle_gamma   90.00
#
_symmetry.space_group_name_H-M   'P 1'
#
loop_
_entity.id
_entity.type
_entity.pdbx_description
1 polymer ?
#
loop_
_entity_poly.entity_id
_entity_poly.type
_entity_poly.pdbx_seq_one_letter_code
_entity_poly.pdbx_strand_id
1 'polypeptide(L)' 'MGIVTTGLISFTLLALNLGFSKGFALTWLRSWSIAYLIVIPAILLVGPRLQAQIDRVVR' A
#
# COMPACT_ATOMS: atom_id res chain seq x y z
N MET A 1 -8.02 3.23 9.82
CA MET A 1 -7.59 1.81 9.87
C MET A 1 -6.51 1.49 8.84
N GLY A 2 -6.76 1.57 7.53
CA GLY A 2 -5.81 1.13 6.49
C GLY A 2 -4.40 1.74 6.52
N ILE A 3 -4.26 2.99 6.96
CA ILE A 3 -2.95 3.64 7.09
C ILE A 3 -2.05 2.94 8.13
N VAL A 4 -2.60 2.53 9.27
CA VAL A 4 -1.84 1.88 10.35
C VAL A 4 -1.47 0.46 9.96
N THR A 5 -2.42 -0.30 9.40
CA THR A 5 -2.17 -1.70 8.99
C THR A 5 -1.16 -1.80 7.85
N THR A 6 -1.25 -0.96 6.82
CA THR A 6 -0.28 -0.95 5.71
C THR A 6 1.11 -0.51 6.16
N GLY A 7 1.17 0.48 7.07
CA GLY A 7 2.42 0.90 7.71
C GLY A 7 3.07 -0.25 8.47
N LEU A 8 2.33 -0.89 9.39
CA LEU A 8 2.83 -2.01 10.18
C LEU A 8 3.30 -3.18 9.32
N ILE A 9 2.48 -3.64 8.36
CA ILE A 9 2.84 -4.77 7.50
C ILE A 9 4.08 -4.45 6.67
N SER A 10 4.13 -3.29 6.02
CA SER A 10 5.27 -2.90 5.18
C SER A 10 6.55 -2.73 6.01
N PHE A 11 6.44 -2.10 7.20
CA PHE A 11 7.56 -1.91 8.11
C PHE A 11 8.12 -3.24 8.59
N THR A 12 7.26 -4.13 9.10
CA THR A 12 7.67 -5.44 9.60
C THR A 12 8.33 -6.27 8.49
N LEU A 13 7.75 -6.32 7.29
CA LEU A 13 8.34 -7.05 6.18
C LEU A 13 9.73 -6.53 5.81
N LEU A 14 9.88 -5.20 5.66
CA LEU A 14 11.14 -4.60 5.27
C LEU A 14 12.19 -4.72 6.38
N ALA A 15 11.79 -4.54 7.64
CA ALA A 15 12.68 -4.69 8.79
C ALA A 15 13.21 -6.12 8.92
N LEU A 16 12.36 -7.13 8.71
CA LEU A 16 12.76 -8.54 8.79
C LEU A 16 13.64 -8.98 7.61
N ASN A 17 13.38 -8.49 6.39
CA ASN A 17 14.10 -8.94 5.20
C ASN A 17 15.39 -8.15 4.92
N LEU A 18 15.39 -6.84 5.21
CA LEU A 18 16.51 -5.95 4.88
C LEU A 18 17.32 -5.52 6.11
N GLY A 19 16.80 -5.79 7.31
CA GLY A 19 17.38 -5.30 8.56
C GLY A 19 17.27 -3.78 8.72
N PHE A 20 17.84 -3.26 9.82
CA PHE A 20 17.85 -1.83 10.13
C PHE A 20 19.17 -1.19 9.67
N SER A 21 19.24 -0.76 8.41
CA SER A 21 20.38 0.02 7.90
C SER A 21 20.31 1.50 8.34
N LYS A 22 21.43 2.23 8.25
CA LYS A 22 21.45 3.68 8.54
C LYS A 22 20.47 4.40 7.61
N GLY A 23 19.50 5.08 8.20
CA GLY A 23 18.45 5.80 7.46
C GLY A 23 17.25 4.96 7.04
N PHE A 24 17.19 3.66 7.39
CA PHE A 24 16.09 2.76 7.04
C PHE A 24 14.72 3.35 7.38
N ALA A 25 14.52 3.82 8.61
CA ALA A 25 13.22 4.33 9.06
C ALA A 25 12.77 5.56 8.25
N LEU A 26 13.68 6.47 7.92
CA LEU A 26 13.37 7.68 7.15
C LEU A 26 13.06 7.32 5.68
N THR A 27 13.88 6.46 5.08
CA THR A 27 13.67 5.99 3.70
C THR A 27 12.37 5.19 3.58
N TRP A 28 12.08 4.33 4.55
CA TRP A 28 10.83 3.59 4.65
C TRP A 28 9.64 4.53 4.76
N LEU A 29 9.65 5.47 5.72
CA LEU A 29 8.53 6.39 5.94
C LEU A 29 8.26 7.25 4.71
N ARG A 30 9.31 7.76 4.06
CA ARG A 30 9.19 8.51 2.80
C ARG A 30 8.58 7.65 1.69
N SER A 31 9.10 6.45 1.49
CA SER A 31 8.64 5.55 0.41
C SER A 31 7.21 5.09 0.66
N TRP A 32 6.88 4.72 1.89
CA TRP A 32 5.53 4.33 2.30
C TRP A 32 4.53 5.48 2.12
N SER A 33 4.90 6.70 2.49
CA SER A 33 4.01 7.88 2.35
C SER A 33 3.72 8.19 0.87
N ILE A 34 4.73 8.12 0.00
CA ILE A 34 4.58 8.31 -1.45
C ILE A 34 3.70 7.19 -2.03
N ALA A 35 3.96 5.94 -1.65
CA ALA A 35 3.15 4.81 -2.10
C ALA A 35 1.68 4.95 -1.68
N TYR A 36 1.42 5.42 -0.46
CA TYR A 36 0.07 5.64 0.05
C TYR A 36 -0.67 6.71 -0.76
N LEU A 37 0.01 7.81 -1.13
CA LEU A 37 -0.54 8.85 -2.00
C LEU A 37 -0.89 8.36 -3.40
N ILE A 38 -0.17 7.35 -3.91
CA ILE A 38 -0.43 6.75 -5.23
C ILE A 38 -1.54 5.70 -5.14
N VAL A 39 -1.56 4.90 -4.08
CA VAL A 39 -2.53 3.81 -3.89
C VAL A 39 -3.96 4.32 -3.73
N ILE A 40 -4.19 5.40 -3.00
CA ILE A 40 -5.55 5.95 -2.83
C ILE A 40 -6.23 6.26 -4.18
N PRO A 41 -5.67 7.11 -5.06
CA PRO A 41 -6.31 7.41 -6.34
C PRO A 41 -6.37 6.18 -7.24
N ALA A 42 -5.38 5.28 -7.18
CA ALA A 42 -5.42 4.02 -7.91
C ALA A 42 -6.63 3.16 -7.49
N ILE A 43 -6.88 2.98 -6.19
CA ILE A 43 -8.03 2.22 -5.68
C ILE A 43 -9.35 2.91 -6.05
N LEU A 44 -9.43 4.23 -5.95
CA LEU A 44 -10.65 4.97 -6.31
C LEU A 44 -10.97 4.87 -7.82
N LEU A 45 -9.95 4.75 -8.67
CA LEU A 45 -10.11 4.60 -10.11
C LEU A 45 -10.35 3.14 -10.53
N VAL A 46 -9.60 2.20 -9.94
CA VAL A 46 -9.64 0.79 -10.33
C VAL A 46 -10.78 0.06 -9.65
N GLY A 47 -11.08 0.35 -8.38
CA GLY A 47 -12.10 -0.33 -7.59
C GLY A 47 -13.48 -0.36 -8.26
N PRO A 48 -14.06 0.81 -8.61
CA PRO A 48 -15.37 0.84 -9.28
C PRO A 48 -15.36 0.18 -10.65
N ARG A 49 -14.25 0.34 -11.41
CA ARG A 49 -14.10 -0.29 -12.73
C ARG A 49 -14.06 -1.80 -12.62
N LEU A 50 -13.30 -2.33 -11.66
CA LEU A 50 -13.18 -3.75 -11.42
C LEU A 50 -14.52 -4.33 -10.96
N GLN A 51 -15.21 -3.65 -10.03
CA GLN A 51 -16.52 -4.07 -9.57
C GLN A 51 -17.54 -4.14 -10.71
N ALA A 52 -17.59 -3.11 -11.56
CA ALA A 52 -18.47 -3.12 -12.73
C ALA A 52 -18.17 -4.24 -13.74
N GLN A 53 -16.90 -4.65 -13.86
CA GLN A 53 -16.52 -5.78 -14.71
C GLN A 53 -16.95 -7.12 -14.08
N ILE A 54 -16.73 -7.29 -12.78
CA ILE A 54 -17.14 -8.49 -12.05
C ILE A 54 -18.66 -8.65 -12.09
N ASP A 55 -19.42 -7.58 -11.85
CA ASP A 55 -20.89 -7.59 -11.90
C ASP A 55 -21.45 -7.99 -13.27
N ARG A 56 -20.70 -7.72 -14.36
CA ARG A 56 -21.07 -8.17 -15.71
C ARG A 56 -20.79 -9.64 -15.97
N VAL A 57 -19.77 -10.21 -15.32
CA VAL A 57 -19.34 -11.60 -15.53
C VAL A 57 -20.12 -12.57 -14.65
N VAL A 58 -20.53 -12.15 -13.46
CA VAL A 58 -21.26 -12.98 -12.49
C VAL A 58 -22.78 -13.02 -12.76
N ARG A 59 -23.27 -12.16 -13.66
CA ARG A 59 -24.69 -12.10 -14.07
C ARG A 59 -24.97 -12.94 -15.31
#